data_AF-D1CSF9-F1
#
_entry.id   AF-D1CSF9-F1
#
_cell.length_a   1.000
_cell.length_b   1.000
_cell.length_c   1.000
_cell.angle_alpha   90.00
_cell.angle_beta   90.00
_cell.angle_gamma   90.00
#
_symmetry.space_group_name_H-M   'P 1'
#
loop_
_entity.id
_entity.type
_entity.pdbx_description
1 polymer ?
#
loop_
_entity_poly.entity_id
_entity_poly.type
_entity_poly.pdbx_seq_one_letter_code
_entity_poly.pdbx_strand_id
1 'polypeptide(L)' 'MTEVYVGQIMMTGFGFAPKGFALCNGQVMAIAQNQALFSLLGTYYGSNGTTIFMLPNLQGRAPVS' A
#
# COMPACT_ATOMS: atom_id res chain seq x y z
N MET A 1 -9.75 -11.62 -17.63
CA MET A 1 -9.98 -10.70 -16.50
C MET A 1 -8.63 -10.50 -15.85
N THR A 2 -8.13 -9.27 -15.78
CA THR A 2 -6.88 -8.95 -15.07
C THR A 2 -7.11 -9.20 -13.57
N GLU A 3 -6.56 -10.29 -13.06
CA GLU A 3 -6.63 -10.62 -11.63
C GLU A 3 -5.84 -9.57 -10.84
N VAL A 4 -6.53 -8.88 -9.95
CA VAL A 4 -5.91 -7.93 -9.02
C VAL A 4 -5.53 -8.67 -7.76
N TYR A 5 -4.22 -8.73 -7.49
CA TYR A 5 -3.67 -9.39 -6.31
C TYR A 5 -3.52 -8.40 -5.16
N VAL A 6 -3.76 -8.87 -3.95
CA VAL A 6 -3.49 -8.09 -2.73
C VAL A 6 -1.98 -7.83 -2.66
N GLY A 7 -1.58 -6.56 -2.46
CA GLY A 7 -0.17 -6.16 -2.46
C GLY A 7 0.39 -5.77 -3.84
N GLN A 8 -0.43 -5.81 -4.90
CA GLN A 8 -0.01 -5.31 -6.21
C GLN A 8 0.18 -3.78 -6.17
N ILE A 9 1.35 -3.33 -6.61
CA ILE A 9 1.66 -1.92 -6.82
C ILE A 9 1.53 -1.63 -8.32
N MET A 10 0.70 -0.65 -8.68
CA MET A 10 0.58 -0.17 -10.05
C MET A 10 0.88 1.33 -10.13
N MET A 11 1.59 1.72 -11.18
CA MET A 11 1.79 3.13 -11.51
C MET A 11 0.53 3.63 -12.21
N THR A 12 -0.12 4.63 -11.63
CA THR A 12 -1.31 5.27 -12.21
C THR A 12 -0.99 6.70 -12.57
N GLY A 13 -1.44 7.18 -13.73
CA GLY A 13 -1.32 8.58 -14.13
C GLY A 13 -2.35 9.51 -13.49
N PHE A 14 -3.27 8.98 -12.67
CA PHE A 14 -4.32 9.74 -11.99
C PHE A 14 -3.92 10.04 -10.54
N GLY A 15 -4.29 11.22 -10.04
CA GLY A 15 -3.99 11.66 -8.67
C GLY A 15 -4.87 11.05 -7.57
N PHE A 16 -5.64 10.00 -7.86
CA PHE A 16 -6.56 9.36 -6.91
C PHE A 16 -6.38 7.84 -6.92
N ALA A 17 -6.62 7.20 -5.78
CA ALA A 17 -6.65 5.75 -5.70
C ALA A 17 -8.05 5.22 -6.08
N PRO A 18 -8.15 4.29 -7.05
CA PRO A 18 -9.42 3.63 -7.35
C PRO A 18 -9.91 2.80 -6.16
N LYS A 19 -11.21 2.46 -6.14
CA LYS A 19 -11.82 1.70 -5.04
C LYS A 19 -11.10 0.37 -4.82
N GLY A 20 -10.63 0.12 -3.60
CA GLY A 20 -9.82 -1.05 -3.24
C GLY A 20 -8.30 -0.84 -3.35
N PHE A 21 -7.85 0.32 -3.84
CA PHE A 21 -6.46 0.72 -3.86
C PHE A 21 -6.21 1.90 -2.92
N ALA A 22 -4.94 2.10 -2.60
CA ALA A 22 -4.48 3.22 -1.80
C ALA A 22 -3.21 3.81 -2.43
N LEU A 23 -3.07 5.14 -2.35
CA LEU A 23 -1.89 5.85 -2.84
C LEU A 23 -0.64 5.44 -2.05
N CYS A 24 0.45 5.15 -2.75
CA CYS A 24 1.74 4.88 -2.14
C CYS A 24 2.47 6.20 -1.83
N ASN A 25 1.96 6.96 -0.86
CA ASN A 25 2.50 8.25 -0.43
C ASN A 25 2.98 8.28 1.03
N GLY A 26 3.13 7.12 1.68
CA GLY A 26 3.43 7.07 3.12
C GLY A 26 2.21 7.22 4.02
N GLN A 27 0.98 7.12 3.50
CA GLN A 27 -0.22 7.20 4.34
C GLN A 27 -0.30 6.05 5.36
N VAL A 28 -0.93 6.36 6.49
CA VAL A 28 -1.20 5.43 7.59
C VAL A 28 -2.56 4.76 7.35
N MET A 29 -2.60 3.44 7.40
CA MET A 29 -3.82 2.64 7.29
C MET A 29 -4.01 1.73 8.50
N ALA A 30 -5.27 1.45 8.84
CA ALA A 30 -5.61 0.55 9.93
C ALA A 30 -5.42 -0.92 9.51
N ILE A 31 -4.68 -1.68 10.32
CA ILE A 31 -4.44 -3.12 10.12
C ILE A 31 -5.77 -3.88 10.16
N ALA A 32 -6.67 -3.50 11.07
CA ALA A 32 -7.97 -4.16 11.27
C ALA A 32 -8.81 -4.26 9.98
N GLN A 33 -8.68 -3.29 9.08
CA GLN A 33 -9.41 -3.28 7.80
C GLN A 33 -8.61 -3.88 6.64
N ASN A 34 -7.30 -4.09 6.78
CA ASN A 34 -6.40 -4.50 5.70
C ASN A 34 -5.42 -5.60 6.14
N GLN A 35 -5.91 -6.59 6.90
CA GLN A 35 -5.07 -7.66 7.45
C GLN A 35 -4.32 -8.45 6.37
N ALA A 36 -4.96 -8.71 5.22
CA ALA A 36 -4.33 -9.39 4.10
C ALA A 36 -3.15 -8.59 3.51
N LEU A 37 -3.30 -7.26 3.42
CA LEU A 37 -2.23 -6.38 2.94
C LEU A 37 -1.09 -6.30 3.96
N PHE A 38 -1.43 -6.19 5.26
CA PHE A 38 -0.45 -6.19 6.35
C PHE A 38 0.35 -7.50 6.42
N SER A 39 -0.27 -8.65 6.15
CA SER A 39 0.45 -9.93 6.12
C SER A 39 1.51 -10.01 5.03
N LEU A 40 1.39 -9.22 3.96
CA LEU A 40 2.36 -9.16 2.86
C LEU A 40 3.41 -8.05 3.08
N LEU A 41 2.95 -6.86 3.48
CA LEU A 41 3.78 -5.67 3.67
C LEU A 41 4.51 -5.63 5.02
N GLY A 42 4.03 -6.35 6.02
CA GLY A 42 4.54 -6.35 7.39
C GLY A 42 4.67 -4.94 7.98
N THR A 43 5.78 -4.71 8.66
CA THR A 43 6.11 -3.45 9.35
C THR A 43 7.18 -2.64 8.62
N TYR A 44 7.52 -3.00 7.38
CA TYR A 44 8.70 -2.49 6.65
C TYR A 44 8.68 -0.98 6.39
N TYR A 45 7.51 -0.38 6.19
CA TYR A 45 7.38 1.04 5.84
C TYR A 45 6.98 1.95 7.02
N GLY A 46 6.98 1.39 8.24
CA GLY A 46 6.51 2.05 9.44
C GLY A 46 5.19 1.44 9.91
N SER A 47 5.07 1.15 11.20
CA SER A 47 3.86 0.60 11.79
C SER A 47 3.92 0.75 13.30
N ASN A 48 2.76 0.63 13.95
CA ASN A 48 2.68 0.48 15.41
C ASN A 48 2.61 -0.99 15.84
N GLY A 49 2.82 -1.94 14.90
CA GLY A 49 2.79 -3.39 15.13
C GLY A 49 1.44 -3.98 15.55
N THR A 50 0.43 -3.16 15.85
CA THR A 50 -0.84 -3.59 16.48
C THR A 50 -2.06 -2.98 15.82
N THR A 51 -2.06 -1.66 15.56
CA THR A 51 -3.25 -0.94 15.09
C THR A 51 -3.12 -0.37 13.68
N ILE A 52 -1.93 0.13 13.35
CA ILE A 52 -1.67 0.84 12.10
C ILE A 52 -0.41 0.36 11.41
N PHE A 53 -0.43 0.42 10.08
CA PHE A 53 0.72 0.22 9.21
C PHE A 53 0.78 1.35 8.19
N MET A 54 1.97 1.65 7.68
CA MET A 54 2.21 2.69 6.70
C MET A 54 2.42 2.06 5.32
N LEU A 55 1.92 2.75 4.30
CA LEU A 55 2.21 2.37 2.92
C LEU A 55 3.61 2.86 2.49
N PRO A 56 4.23 2.22 1.49
CA PRO A 56 5.42 2.76 0.86
C PRO A 56 5.18 4.17 0.36
N ASN A 57 6.15 5.07 0.55
CA ASN A 57 6.19 6.34 -0.16
C ASN A 57 6.97 6.16 -1.46
N LEU A 58 6.25 6.17 -2.58
CA LEU A 58 6.77 6.09 -3.94
C LEU A 58 6.71 7.45 -4.66
N GLN A 59 6.31 8.53 -3.98
CA GLN A 59 6.34 9.87 -4.58
C GLN A 59 7.79 10.29 -4.86
N GLY A 60 8.12 10.46 -6.14
CA GLY A 60 9.48 10.79 -6.58
C GLY A 60 10.47 9.61 -6.55
N ARG A 61 10.00 8.37 -6.35
CA ARG A 61 10.86 7.17 -6.38
C ARG A 61 10.49 6.31 -7.59
N ALA A 62 11.49 5.99 -8.41
CA ALA A 62 11.34 5.03 -9.50
C ALA A 62 11.43 3.59 -8.95
N PRO A 63 10.60 2.66 -9.42
CA PRO A 63 10.78 1.24 -9.12
C PRO A 63 12.14 0.79 -9.69
N VAL A 64 12.97 0.20 -8.84
CA VAL A 64 14.24 -0.41 -9.24
C VAL A 64 13.98 -1.91 -9.38
N SER A 65 14.42 -2.48 -10.51
CA SER A 65 14.28 -3.89 -10.88
C SER A 65 15.10 -4.82 -10.00
#